data_AF-A0A8B3FBK0-F1
#
_entry.id   AF-A0A8B3FBK0-F1
#
_cell.length_a   1.000
_cell.length_b   1.000
_cell.length_c   1.000
_cell.angle_alpha   90.00
_cell.angle_beta   90.00
_cell.angle_gamma   90.00
#
_symmetry.space_group_name_H-M   'P 1'
#
loop_
_entity.id
_entity.type
_entity.pdbx_description
1 polymer ?
#
loop_
_entity_poly.entity_id
_entity_poly.type
_entity_poly.pdbx_seq_one_letter_code
_entity_poly.pdbx_strand_id
1 'polypeptide(L)' 'MTNKISVVVSMLCDGTPEVMNTIQERFEIFIAITGYSVEEIMCDRNLLDELNRFINNELVDDLGLEYGCVIINIVYNN' A
#
# COMPACT_ATOMS: atom_id res chain seq x y z
N MET A 1 -24.29 -5.81 -9.50
CA MET A 1 -23.65 -4.49 -9.34
C MET A 1 -22.27 -4.76 -8.78
N THR A 2 -21.23 -4.54 -9.56
CA THR A 2 -19.85 -4.76 -9.10
C THR A 2 -19.41 -3.45 -8.47
N ASN A 3 -19.46 -3.37 -7.14
CA ASN A 3 -18.87 -2.24 -6.42
C ASN A 3 -17.40 -2.17 -6.81
N LYS A 4 -16.96 -1.07 -7.44
CA LYS A 4 -15.56 -0.91 -7.82
C LYS A 4 -14.82 -0.29 -6.64
N ILE A 5 -14.21 -1.17 -5.83
CA ILE A 5 -13.25 -0.74 -4.81
C ILE A 5 -12.07 -0.09 -5.55
N SER A 6 -11.79 1.17 -5.22
CA SER A 6 -10.67 1.93 -5.76
C SER A 6 -9.63 2.10 -4.66
N VAL A 7 -8.36 1.81 -4.96
CA VAL A 7 -7.25 2.01 -4.03
C VAL A 7 -6.66 3.39 -4.28
N VAL A 8 -6.54 4.20 -3.22
CA VAL A 8 -5.88 5.50 -3.27
C VAL A 8 -4.64 5.45 -2.40
N VAL A 9 -3.49 5.74 -3.00
CA VAL A 9 -2.23 5.88 -2.28
C VAL A 9 -1.99 7.37 -2.04
N SER A 10 -1.94 7.77 -0.77
CA SER A 10 -1.54 9.10 -0.34
C SER A 10 -0.08 9.07 0.05
N MET A 11 0.74 9.90 -0.61
CA MET A 11 2.14 10.06 -0.25
C MET A 11 2.34 11.40 0.45
N LEU A 12 3.03 11.37 1.59
CA LEU A 12 3.41 12.54 2.36
C LEU A 12 4.86 12.97 2.09
N CYS A 13 5.63 12.10 1.45
CA CYS A 13 7.01 12.28 1.00
C CYS A 13 7.07 12.59 -0.50
N ASP A 14 8.27 12.92 -0.99
CA ASP A 14 8.50 13.16 -2.41
C ASP A 14 8.13 11.94 -3.25
N GLY A 15 7.13 12.13 -4.12
CA GLY A 15 6.58 11.09 -5.00
C GLY A 15 7.44 10.80 -6.22
N THR A 16 8.74 10.56 -6.02
CA THR A 16 9.65 10.25 -7.13
C THR A 16 9.25 8.94 -7.82
N PRO A 17 9.63 8.72 -9.09
CA PRO A 17 9.37 7.46 -9.77
C PRO A 17 9.92 6.23 -9.03
N GLU A 18 11.05 6.40 -8.34
CA GLU A 18 11.67 5.35 -7.52
C GLU A 18 10.76 4.94 -6.36
N VAL A 19 10.23 5.91 -5.60
CA VAL A 19 9.28 5.65 -4.50
C VAL A 19 8.04 4.93 -5.01
N MET A 20 7.47 5.39 -6.12
CA MET A 20 6.28 4.76 -6.71
C MET A 20 6.54 3.32 -7.17
N ASN A 21 7.71 3.06 -7.76
CA ASN A 21 8.10 1.72 -8.17
C ASN A 21 8.27 0.80 -6.95
N THR A 22 8.94 1.27 -5.89
CA THR A 22 9.09 0.51 -4.65
C THR A 22 7.73 0.21 -4.03
N ILE A 23 6.82 1.18 -3.92
CA ILE A 23 5.46 0.94 -3.40
C ILE A 23 4.76 -0.17 -4.19
N GLN A 24 4.81 -0.11 -5.53
CA GLN A 24 4.16 -1.09 -6.37
C GLN A 24 4.78 -2.49 -6.21
N GLU A 25 6.11 -2.59 -6.27
CA GLU A 25 6.84 -3.86 -6.09
C GLU A 25 6.54 -4.48 -4.72
N ARG A 26 6.59 -3.68 -3.65
CA ARG A 26 6.31 -4.15 -2.28
C ARG A 26 4.84 -4.56 -2.11
N PHE A 27 3.91 -3.87 -2.76
CA PHE A 27 2.51 -4.28 -2.77
C PHE A 27 2.32 -5.66 -3.42
N GLU A 28 2.94 -5.90 -4.57
CA GLU A 28 2.88 -7.20 -5.27
C GLU A 28 3.53 -8.32 -4.43
N ILE A 29 4.67 -8.05 -3.80
CA ILE A 29 5.34 -8.98 -2.89
C ILE A 29 4.45 -9.32 -1.69
N PHE A 30 3.81 -8.32 -1.08
CA PHE A 30 2.92 -8.54 0.08
C PHE A 30 1.77 -9.49 -0.28
N ILE A 31 1.13 -9.29 -1.44
CA ILE A 31 0.08 -10.19 -1.95
C ILE A 31 0.64 -11.59 -2.18
N ALA A 32 1.81 -11.72 -2.80
CA ALA A 32 2.41 -13.02 -3.10
C ALA A 32 2.76 -13.81 -1.82
N ILE A 33 3.23 -13.13 -0.77
CA ILE A 33 3.61 -13.76 0.50
C ILE A 33 2.38 -14.15 1.33
N THR A 34 1.39 -13.26 1.42
CA THR A 34 0.23 -13.48 2.29
C THR A 34 -0.84 -14.34 1.63
N GLY A 35 -0.92 -14.34 0.30
CA GLY A 35 -1.95 -15.02 -0.47
C GLY A 35 -3.32 -14.34 -0.45
N TYR A 36 -3.43 -13.18 0.22
CA TYR A 36 -4.67 -12.41 0.23
C TYR A 36 -4.87 -11.69 -1.09
N SER A 37 -6.11 -11.69 -1.58
CA SER A 37 -6.51 -10.83 -2.69
C SER A 37 -6.47 -9.35 -2.27
N VAL A 38 -6.38 -8.46 -3.27
CA VAL A 38 -6.51 -7.02 -3.05
C VAL A 38 -7.81 -6.69 -2.31
N GLU A 39 -8.89 -7.36 -2.66
CA GLU A 39 -10.22 -7.13 -2.07
C GLU A 39 -10.25 -7.52 -0.59
N GLU A 40 -9.60 -8.62 -0.20
CA GLU A 40 -9.49 -9.03 1.20
C GLU A 40 -8.66 -8.04 2.02
N ILE A 41 -7.49 -7.63 1.51
CA ILE A 41 -6.62 -6.65 2.19
C ILE A 41 -7.34 -5.31 2.35
N MET A 42 -8.08 -4.88 1.31
CA MET A 42 -8.83 -3.62 1.32
C MET A 42 -10.16 -3.71 2.09
N CYS A 43 -10.64 -4.89 2.49
CA CYS A 43 -11.83 -5.01 3.33
C CYS A 43 -11.51 -5.25 4.81
N ASP A 44 -10.29 -5.69 5.12
CA ASP A 44 -9.82 -5.94 6.47
C ASP A 44 -8.84 -4.85 6.93
N ARG A 45 -9.24 -4.09 7.95
CA ARG A 45 -8.42 -3.00 8.49
C ARG A 45 -7.07 -3.47 9.01
N ASN A 46 -6.99 -4.66 9.60
CA ASN A 46 -5.72 -5.17 10.13
C ASN A 46 -4.76 -5.52 9.00
N LEU A 47 -5.27 -6.12 7.91
CA LEU A 47 -4.45 -6.42 6.73
C LEU A 47 -3.98 -5.14 6.04
N LEU A 48 -4.84 -4.12 5.95
CA LEU A 48 -4.46 -2.82 5.42
C LEU A 48 -3.39 -2.13 6.27
N ASP A 49 -3.56 -2.13 7.59
CA ASP A 49 -2.59 -1.55 8.52
C ASP A 49 -1.23 -2.29 8.45
N GLU A 50 -1.26 -3.61 8.26
CA GLU A 50 -0.07 -4.42 8.06
C GLU A 50 0.63 -4.11 6.72
N LEU A 51 -0.13 -3.98 5.63
CA LEU A 51 0.39 -3.56 4.33
C LEU A 51 1.04 -2.17 4.41
N ASN A 52 0.37 -1.22 5.05
CA ASN A 52 0.90 0.13 5.27
C ASN A 52 2.23 0.08 6.04
N ARG A 53 2.28 -0.69 7.13
CA ARG A 53 3.52 -0.87 7.90
C ARG A 53 4.62 -1.52 7.07
N PHE A 54 4.29 -2.57 6.31
CA PHE A 54 5.25 -3.28 5.46
C PHE A 54 5.89 -2.33 4.45
N ILE A 55 5.09 -1.60 3.69
CA ILE A 55 5.60 -0.66 2.68
C ILE A 55 6.41 0.46 3.33
N ASN A 56 5.94 1.05 4.44
CA ASN A 56 6.68 2.13 5.08
C ASN A 56 8.02 1.67 5.65
N ASN A 57 8.12 0.45 6.19
CA ASN A 57 9.40 -0.09 6.65
C ASN A 57 10.38 -0.26 5.48
N GLU A 58 9.94 -0.83 4.36
CA GLU A 58 10.80 -1.01 3.20
C GLU A 58 11.25 0.35 2.61
N LEU A 59 10.39 1.37 2.61
CA LEU A 59 10.78 2.71 2.15
C LEU A 59 11.78 3.40 3.09
N VAL A 60 11.68 3.15 4.39
CA VAL A 60 12.69 3.60 5.37
C VAL A 60 14.01 2.88 5.11
N ASP A 61 13.98 1.56 4.93
CA ASP A 61 15.17 0.73 4.82
C ASP A 61 15.88 0.88 3.46
N ASP A 62 15.14 0.91 2.36
CA ASP A 62 15.68 0.97 1.00
C ASP A 62 16.02 2.40 0.57
N LEU A 63 15.19 3.38 0.93
CA LEU A 63 15.26 4.75 0.41
C LEU A 63 15.57 5.80 1.49
N GLY A 64 15.67 5.41 2.77
CA GLY A 64 15.98 6.32 3.86
C GLY A 64 14.87 7.34 4.13
N LEU A 65 13.63 7.04 3.74
CA LEU A 65 12.49 7.94 3.92
C LEU A 65 11.94 7.90 5.34
N GLU A 66 11.18 8.93 5.73
CA GLU A 66 10.52 8.95 7.03
C GLU A 66 9.37 7.94 7.08
N TYR A 67 9.27 7.19 8.19
CA TYR A 67 8.15 6.27 8.40
C TYR A 67 6.81 7.03 8.41
N GLY A 68 5.82 6.52 7.67
CA GLY A 68 4.55 7.21 7.45
C GLY A 68 4.52 8.03 6.15
N CYS A 69 5.59 7.97 5.35
CA CYS A 69 5.69 8.53 4.00
C CYS A 69 4.55 8.07 3.07
N VAL A 70 4.01 6.86 3.27
CA VAL A 70 2.91 6.32 2.45
C VAL A 70 1.73 5.91 3.31
N ILE A 71 0.52 6.28 2.86
CA ILE A 71 -0.75 5.84 3.45
C ILE A 71 -1.65 5.33 2.32
N ILE A 72 -1.89 4.03 2.31
CA ILE A 72 -2.85 3.39 1.42
C ILE A 72 -4.23 3.45 2.06
N ASN A 73 -5.17 4.02 1.31
CA ASN A 73 -6.56 4.19 1.71
C ASN A 73 -7.51 3.48 0.74
N ILE A 74 -8.61 2.98 1.29
CA ILE A 74 -9.68 2.34 0.53
C ILE A 74 -10.74 3.39 0.21
N VAL A 75 -11.10 3.52 -1.06
CA VAL A 75 -12.22 4.35 -1.49
C VAL A 75 -13.28 3.48 -2.16
N TYR A 76 -14.48 3.49 -1.60
CA TYR A 76 -15.65 2.87 -2.20
C TYR A 76 -16.26 3.82 -3.22
N ASN A 77 -16.18 3.47 -4.51
CA ASN A 77 -16.94 4.14 -5.55
C ASN A 77 -18.17 3.28 -5.89
N ASN A 78 -19.35 3.87 -5.69
CA ASN A 78 -20.66 3.28 -5.92
C ASN A 78 -21.15 3.54 -7.34
#